data_AF-A0A921BMM5-F1
#
_entry.id   AF-A0A921BMM5-F1
#
_cell.length_a   1.000
_cell.length_b   1.000
_cell.length_c   1.000
_cell.angle_alpha   90.00
_cell.angle_beta   90.00
_cell.angle_gamma   90.00
#
_symmetry.space_group_name_H-M   'P 1'
#
loop_
_entity.id
_entity.type
_entity.pdbx_description
1 polymer ?
#
loop_
_entity_poly.entity_id
_entity_poly.type
_entity_poly.pdbx_seq_one_letter_code
_entity_poly.pdbx_strand_id
1 'polypeptide(L)' 'MTSTRRRRRDRSTRSRSRASDVVQKLERRIPYYDLLEEDGLDLIQEHADRILAEVGIEVWGDEVTIELFRDAGGHR' A
#
# COMPACT_ATOMS: atom_id res chain seq x y z
N MET A 1 53.79 -40.40 3.35
CA MET A 1 53.45 -39.02 2.91
C MET A 1 52.13 -39.07 2.16
N THR A 2 51.02 -38.82 2.83
CA THR A 2 49.68 -38.87 2.20
C THR A 2 49.05 -37.49 2.31
N SER A 3 49.06 -36.73 1.21
CA SER A 3 48.52 -35.37 1.18
C SER A 3 47.01 -35.41 0.94
N THR A 4 46.26 -35.01 1.96
CA THR A 4 44.81 -34.97 2.00
C THR A 4 44.26 -33.91 1.05
N ARG A 5 43.77 -34.37 -0.10
CA ARG A 5 43.08 -33.58 -1.12
C ARG A 5 41.62 -33.34 -0.69
N ARG A 6 41.33 -32.32 0.12
CA ARG A 6 39.96 -31.77 0.29
C ARG A 6 39.96 -30.53 1.17
N ARG A 7 39.44 -29.41 0.64
CA ARG A 7 38.76 -28.27 1.34
C ARG A 7 39.08 -26.90 0.71
N ARG A 8 38.75 -26.69 -0.56
CA ARG A 8 38.68 -25.32 -1.13
C ARG A 8 37.46 -25.04 -1.99
N ARG A 9 36.40 -25.84 -1.86
CA ARG A 9 35.19 -25.71 -2.71
C ARG A 9 33.90 -25.74 -1.90
N ASP A 10 33.80 -24.95 -0.84
CA ASP A 10 32.55 -24.83 -0.05
C ASP A 10 32.49 -23.56 0.81
N ARG A 11 32.86 -22.41 0.23
CA ARG A 11 32.68 -21.10 0.90
C ARG A 11 31.98 -20.07 0.04
N SER A 12 32.07 -20.17 -1.29
CA SER A 12 31.43 -19.21 -2.21
C SER A 12 29.93 -19.47 -2.43
N THR A 13 29.44 -20.68 -2.18
CA THR A 13 28.03 -21.07 -2.34
C THR A 13 27.16 -20.67 -1.16
N ARG A 14 27.71 -20.65 0.06
CA ARG A 14 26.99 -20.24 1.29
C ARG A 14 26.72 -18.74 1.41
N SER A 15 27.43 -17.90 0.65
CA SER A 15 27.23 -16.44 0.68
C SER A 15 26.01 -16.00 -0.14
N ARG A 16 25.66 -16.74 -1.20
CA ARG A 16 24.57 -16.38 -2.12
C ARG A 16 23.17 -16.80 -1.65
N SER A 17 23.08 -17.73 -0.70
CA SER A 17 21.79 -18.22 -0.17
C SER A 17 21.18 -17.32 0.92
N ARG A 18 21.81 -16.20 1.26
CA ARG A 18 21.31 -15.22 2.25
C ARG A 18 20.82 -13.92 1.65
N ALA A 19 20.90 -13.77 0.33
CA ALA A 19 20.49 -12.56 -0.39
C ALA A 19 19.12 -12.75 -1.05
N SER A 20 18.13 -13.14 -0.25
CA SER A 20 16.70 -12.92 -0.54
C SER A 20 15.86 -13.31 0.67
N ASP A 21 16.21 -12.79 1.85
CA ASP A 21 15.16 -12.54 2.84
C ASP A 21 14.31 -11.41 2.25
N VAL A 22 13.37 -11.80 1.38
CA VAL A 22 12.24 -10.98 0.98
C VAL A 22 11.64 -10.50 2.30
N VAL A 23 11.62 -9.18 2.51
CA VAL A 23 10.99 -8.56 3.67
C VAL A 23 9.58 -9.14 3.76
N GLN A 24 9.38 -10.06 4.70
CA GLN A 24 8.09 -10.68 4.93
C GLN A 24 7.12 -9.57 5.31
N LYS A 25 5.91 -9.60 4.73
CA LYS A 25 4.87 -8.62 5.03
C LYS A 25 4.71 -8.53 6.55
N LEU A 26 4.91 -7.34 7.12
CA LEU A 26 4.75 -7.12 8.55
C LEU A 26 3.25 -7.13 8.90
N GLU A 27 2.86 -8.04 9.77
CA GLU A 27 1.52 -8.06 10.37
C GLU A 27 1.51 -7.24 11.67
N ARG A 28 0.57 -6.30 11.77
CA ARG A 28 0.38 -5.50 12.98
C ARG A 28 -0.15 -6.39 14.10
N ARG A 29 0.53 -6.37 15.25
CA ARG A 29 0.11 -7.04 16.50
C ARG A 29 -0.43 -6.08 17.57
N ILE A 30 -0.53 -4.80 17.24
CA ILE A 30 -1.01 -3.75 18.15
C ILE A 30 -2.24 -3.05 17.56
N PRO A 31 -3.19 -2.56 18.40
CA PRO A 31 -4.38 -1.84 17.94
C PRO A 31 -4.07 -0.50 17.25
N TYR A 32 -5.05 0.05 16.53
CA TYR A 32 -4.94 1.40 15.98
C TYR A 32 -5.12 2.40 17.11
N TYR A 33 -4.51 3.56 16.95
CA TYR A 33 -4.70 4.66 17.88
C TYR A 33 -5.67 5.63 17.22
N ASP A 34 -6.80 5.87 17.86
CA ASP A 34 -7.80 6.82 17.38
C ASP A 34 -7.32 8.23 17.72
N LEU A 35 -7.12 9.05 16.68
CA LEU A 35 -6.70 10.44 16.83
C LEU A 35 -7.88 11.39 17.06
N LEU A 36 -9.08 10.94 16.71
CA LEU A 36 -10.34 11.68 16.77
C LEU A 36 -11.39 10.79 17.39
N GLU A 37 -12.32 11.40 18.13
CA GLU A 37 -13.58 10.78 18.53
C GLU A 37 -14.58 10.78 17.37
N GLU A 38 -15.70 10.07 17.50
CA GLU A 38 -16.71 9.88 16.44
C GLU A 38 -17.22 11.21 15.86
N ASP A 39 -17.60 12.16 16.71
CA ASP A 39 -18.05 13.50 16.30
C ASP A 39 -17.02 14.23 15.41
N GLY A 40 -15.72 14.00 15.64
CA GLY A 40 -14.65 14.58 14.83
C GLY A 40 -14.54 13.94 13.46
N LEU A 41 -14.86 12.65 13.33
CA LEU A 41 -14.94 11.95 12.06
C LEU A 41 -16.16 12.39 11.27
N ASP A 42 -17.31 12.52 11.94
CA ASP A 42 -18.55 13.02 11.32
C ASP A 42 -18.36 14.42 10.73
N LEU A 43 -17.67 15.30 11.47
CA LEU A 43 -17.36 16.63 10.96
C LEU A 43 -16.53 16.57 9.67
N ILE A 44 -15.51 15.71 9.61
CA ILE A 44 -14.70 15.53 8.39
C ILE A 44 -15.57 14.99 7.25
N GLN A 45 -16.43 14.00 7.53
CA GLN A 45 -17.35 13.40 6.57
C GLN A 45 -18.28 14.47 5.96
N GLU A 46 -18.95 15.27 6.79
CA GLU A 46 -19.85 16.34 6.34
C GLU A 46 -19.13 17.37 5.46
N HIS A 47 -17.90 17.75 5.83
CA HIS A 47 -17.11 18.67 5.04
C HIS A 47 -16.65 18.07 3.71
N ALA A 48 -16.28 16.78 3.69
CA ALA A 48 -15.92 16.08 2.47
C ALA A 48 -17.10 16.02 1.51
N ASP A 49 -18.29 15.67 2.00
CA ASP A 49 -19.52 15.63 1.20
C ASP A 49 -19.86 17.03 0.64
N ARG A 50 -19.71 18.07 1.45
CA ARG A 50 -19.90 19.47 1.00
C ARG A 50 -18.92 19.84 -0.11
N ILE A 51 -17.64 19.51 0.04
CA ILE A 51 -16.61 19.78 -0.98
C ILE A 51 -16.97 19.05 -2.27
N LEU A 52 -17.35 17.78 -2.21
CA LEU A 52 -17.73 17.01 -3.39
C LEU A 52 -18.98 17.58 -4.08
N ALA A 53 -19.97 18.04 -3.32
CA ALA A 53 -21.19 18.62 -3.88
C ALA A 53 -20.98 20.02 -4.48
N GLU A 54 -20.22 20.88 -3.79
CA GLU A 54 -20.07 22.29 -4.16
C GLU A 54 -18.93 22.53 -5.14
N VAL A 55 -17.80 21.85 -4.94
CA VAL A 55 -16.55 22.01 -5.71
C VAL A 55 -16.38 20.87 -6.71
N GLY A 56 -16.63 19.62 -6.30
CA GLY A 56 -16.46 18.44 -7.14
C GLY A 56 -15.00 17.99 -7.28
N ILE A 57 -14.78 17.03 -8.20
CA ILE A 57 -13.46 16.52 -8.58
C ILE A 57 -13.36 16.50 -10.10
N GLU A 58 -12.15 16.72 -10.63
CA GLU A 58 -11.93 16.72 -12.08
C GLU A 58 -11.22 15.43 -12.51
N VAL A 59 -11.84 14.72 -13.45
CA VAL A 59 -11.29 13.50 -14.06
C VAL A 59 -10.74 13.85 -15.44
N TRP A 60 -9.43 13.73 -15.61
CA TRP A 60 -8.73 14.16 -16.81
C TRP A 60 -8.49 13.00 -17.78
N GLY A 61 -9.01 13.12 -19.01
CA GLY A 61 -8.64 12.24 -20.13
C GLY A 61 -9.14 10.80 -20.03
N ASP A 62 -10.12 10.53 -19.18
CA ASP A 62 -10.72 9.20 -19.00
C ASP A 62 -12.24 9.27 -19.16
N GLU A 63 -12.69 9.11 -20.40
CA GLU A 63 -14.12 9.14 -20.74
C GLU A 63 -14.89 8.01 -20.05
N VAL A 64 -14.27 6.84 -19.83
CA VAL A 64 -14.92 5.70 -19.17
C VAL A 64 -15.25 6.07 -17.73
N THR A 65 -14.29 6.66 -17.02
CA THR A 65 -14.54 7.12 -15.64
C THR A 65 -15.60 8.22 -15.59
N ILE A 66 -15.60 9.16 -16.55
CA ILE A 66 -16.63 10.21 -16.64
C ILE A 66 -18.02 9.61 -16.85
N GLU A 67 -18.16 8.63 -17.77
CA GLU A 67 -19.44 7.94 -18.00
C GLU A 67 -19.91 7.18 -16.77
N LEU A 68 -19.01 6.47 -16.08
CA LEU A 68 -19.34 5.78 -14.83
C LEU A 68 -19.87 6.73 -13.76
N PHE A 69 -19.29 7.92 -13.62
CA PHE A 69 -19.79 8.92 -12.68
C PHE A 69 -21.16 9.46 -13.11
N ARG A 70 -21.38 9.72 -14.40
CA ARG A 70 -22.69 10.16 -14.91
C ARG A 70 -23.78 9.13 -14.64
N ASP A 71 -23.50 7.85 -14.89
CA ASP A 71 -24.44 6.75 -14.65
C ASP A 71 -24.77 6.58 -13.17
N ALA A 72 -23.81 6.87 -12.29
CA ALA A 72 -24.00 6.86 -10.84
C ALA A 72 -24.74 8.11 -10.31
N GLY A 73 -25.17 9.03 -11.18
CA GLY A 73 -25.83 10.28 -10.78
C GLY A 73 -24.86 11.41 -10.41
N GLY A 74 -23.60 11.31 -10.78
CA GLY A 74 -22.68 12.44 -10.81
C GLY A 74 -23.11 13.41 -11.92
N HIS A 75 -23.18 14.70 -11.59
CA HIS A 75 -23.69 15.72 -12.51
C HIS A 75 -22.68 16.80 -12.87
N ARG A 76 -21.46 16.73 -12.32
CA ARG A 76 -20.46 17.79 -12.39
C ARG A 76 -19.07 17.24 -12.60
#